data_AF-A0A941EZ61-F1
#
_entry.id   AF-A0A941EZ61-F1
#
_cell.length_a   1.000
_cell.length_b   1.000
_cell.length_c   1.000
_cell.angle_alpha   90.00
_cell.angle_beta   90.00
_cell.angle_gamma   90.00
#
_symmetry.space_group_name_H-M   'P 1'
#
loop_
_entity.id
_entity.type
_entity.pdbx_description
1 polymer ?
#
loop_
_entity_poly.entity_id
_entity_poly.type
_entity_poly.pdbx_seq_one_letter_code
_entity_poly.pdbx_strand_id
1 'polypeptide(L)'
;MDLDGPAADSGQPQGPAPDDPAAASRCPAGTPAGREPLPAEAHVLKALDVDTICALYEEAGRLRLGLGTGGPWLRAHLAPDGIHYLVPDPASYYWPGNANGRGGTIRWWQCTALLRMRDDEQVRSMIAVLPETFTALPSTLARREQVRLVNLARNINRDTTLWGRDHEIECGPDQCGYIPEPHYTDEGLRNPEASSTAETADE
;
A
#
# COMPACT_ATOMS: atom_id res chain seq x y z
N MET A 1 -62.27 -18.92 46.52
CA MET A 1 -61.83 -18.84 45.12
C MET A 1 -61.71 -17.37 44.84
N ASP A 2 -60.48 -16.89 44.64
CA ASP A 2 -60.10 -15.69 43.88
C ASP A 2 -58.61 -15.47 44.19
N LEU A 3 -57.77 -15.92 43.25
CA LEU A 3 -56.32 -15.77 43.26
C LEU A 3 -55.99 -14.60 42.34
N ASP A 4 -55.63 -13.45 42.92
CA ASP A 4 -55.09 -12.31 42.18
C ASP A 4 -53.58 -12.27 42.40
N GLY A 5 -52.82 -12.61 41.35
CA GLY A 5 -51.36 -12.58 41.32
C GLY A 5 -50.90 -11.56 40.28
N PRO A 6 -49.94 -10.66 40.59
CA PRO A 6 -49.55 -9.61 39.66
C PRO A 6 -48.68 -10.15 38.51
N ALA A 7 -48.91 -9.54 37.35
CA ALA A 7 -48.32 -9.88 36.06
C ALA A 7 -46.80 -9.81 36.04
N ALA A 8 -46.18 -10.79 35.38
CA ALA A 8 -44.76 -10.82 35.08
C ALA A 8 -44.41 -9.77 34.01
N ASP A 9 -43.56 -8.82 34.40
CA ASP A 9 -42.89 -7.87 33.53
C ASP A 9 -41.94 -8.63 32.59
N SER A 10 -42.32 -8.71 31.31
CA SER A 10 -41.53 -9.34 30.26
C SER A 10 -40.53 -8.31 29.74
N GLY A 11 -39.36 -8.24 30.35
CA GLY A 11 -38.22 -7.47 29.84
C GLY A 11 -37.88 -7.91 28.42
N GLN A 12 -38.26 -7.10 27.43
CA GLN A 12 -37.79 -7.27 26.07
C GLN A 12 -36.27 -7.04 26.01
N PRO A 13 -35.51 -7.90 25.30
CA PRO A 13 -34.11 -7.63 25.03
C PRO A 13 -34.00 -6.39 24.15
N GLN A 14 -33.31 -5.36 24.65
CA GLN A 14 -32.90 -4.21 23.87
C GLN A 14 -32.07 -4.71 22.69
N GLY A 15 -32.64 -4.60 21.48
CA GLY A 15 -31.89 -4.79 20.24
C GLY A 15 -30.71 -3.80 20.17
N PRO A 16 -29.65 -4.14 19.42
CA PRO A 16 -28.48 -3.28 19.29
C PRO A 16 -28.90 -1.90 18.78
N ALA A 17 -28.38 -0.86 19.45
CA ALA A 17 -28.62 0.53 19.08
C ALA A 17 -28.24 0.79 17.61
N PRO A 18 -28.99 1.66 16.90
CA PRO A 18 -28.66 2.05 15.54
C PRO A 18 -27.31 2.77 15.51
N ASP A 19 -26.54 2.45 14.47
CA ASP A 19 -25.24 2.98 14.07
C ASP A 19 -24.91 4.36 14.63
N ASP A 20 -23.93 4.41 15.53
CA ASP A 20 -23.32 5.64 16.01
C ASP A 20 -22.57 6.33 14.84
N PRO A 21 -23.01 7.50 14.37
CA PRO A 21 -22.35 8.23 13.28
C PRO A 21 -20.93 8.70 13.66
N ALA A 22 -20.51 8.58 14.92
CA ALA A 22 -19.12 8.80 15.34
C ALA A 22 -18.16 7.70 14.83
N ALA A 23 -18.66 6.52 14.45
CA ALA A 23 -17.84 5.44 13.90
C ALA A 23 -17.31 5.76 12.47
N ALA A 24 -17.94 6.68 11.74
CA ALA A 24 -17.53 7.10 10.41
C ALA A 24 -16.32 8.08 10.39
N SER A 25 -15.77 8.44 11.56
CA SER A 25 -14.74 9.48 11.69
C SER A 25 -13.29 8.95 11.80
N ARG A 26 -13.08 7.63 11.85
CA ARG A 26 -11.75 7.06 12.10
C ARG A 26 -10.98 6.77 10.81
N CYS A 27 -10.38 7.83 10.29
CA CYS A 27 -9.09 7.73 9.64
C CYS A 27 -8.03 8.27 10.62
N PRO A 28 -6.91 7.54 10.88
CA PRO A 28 -6.42 6.31 10.22
C PRO A 28 -6.72 5.03 11.03
N ALA A 29 -6.17 3.88 10.58
CA ALA A 29 -6.28 2.58 11.25
C ALA A 29 -6.14 2.73 12.76
N GLY A 30 -7.07 2.13 13.51
CA GLY A 30 -7.03 2.20 14.96
C GLY A 30 -5.68 1.71 15.48
N THR A 31 -5.08 2.48 16.37
CA THR A 31 -3.83 2.13 17.04
C THR A 31 -3.95 0.72 17.64
N PRO A 32 -3.10 -0.23 17.25
CA PRO A 32 -3.10 -1.56 17.84
C PRO A 32 -2.88 -1.47 19.35
N ALA A 33 -3.47 -2.40 20.10
CA ALA A 33 -3.35 -2.42 21.55
C ALA A 33 -1.87 -2.44 21.98
N GLY A 34 -1.52 -1.63 22.99
CA GLY A 34 -0.15 -1.51 23.48
C GLY A 34 0.80 -0.72 22.58
N ARG A 35 0.29 0.02 21.60
CA ARG A 35 1.08 0.91 20.72
C ARG A 35 0.77 2.37 20.96
N GLU A 36 1.76 3.21 20.68
CA GLU A 36 1.53 4.64 20.57
C GLU A 36 0.77 4.96 19.29
N PRO A 37 -0.22 5.86 19.34
CA PRO A 37 -0.91 6.33 18.15
C PRO A 37 0.05 7.05 17.21
N LEU A 38 -0.24 7.01 15.92
CA LEU A 38 0.44 7.88 14.97
C LEU A 38 0.15 9.35 15.33
N PRO A 39 1.09 10.26 15.02
CA PRO A 39 0.88 11.68 15.28
C PRO A 39 -0.19 12.25 14.34
N ALA A 40 -0.77 13.41 14.67
CA ALA A 40 -1.92 13.98 13.96
C ALA A 40 -1.63 14.25 12.48
N GLU A 41 -0.38 14.53 12.13
CA GLU A 41 0.10 14.74 10.76
C GLU A 41 -0.06 13.47 9.91
N ALA A 42 -0.12 12.28 10.52
CA ALA A 42 -0.38 11.03 9.82
C ALA A 42 -1.87 10.80 9.51
N HIS A 43 -2.77 11.65 10.03
CA HIS A 43 -4.21 11.46 9.95
C HIS A 43 -4.86 12.22 8.77
N VAL A 44 -4.04 12.71 7.85
CA VAL A 44 -4.47 13.41 6.63
C VAL A 44 -4.18 12.57 5.38
N LEU A 45 -5.05 12.69 4.40
CA LEU A 45 -4.83 12.14 3.07
C LEU A 45 -4.19 13.20 2.17
N LYS A 46 -3.18 12.81 1.39
CA LYS A 46 -2.44 13.66 0.47
C LYS A 46 -2.91 13.38 -0.97
N ALA A 47 -3.10 14.44 -1.76
CA ALA A 47 -3.35 14.37 -3.19
C ALA A 47 -2.05 14.74 -3.92
N LEU A 48 -1.59 13.87 -4.81
CA LEU A 48 -0.26 13.92 -5.42
C LEU A 48 -0.39 13.77 -6.94
N ASP A 49 0.45 14.49 -7.69
CA ASP A 49 0.66 14.23 -9.11
C ASP A 49 1.54 12.99 -9.34
N VAL A 50 1.66 12.60 -10.60
CA VAL A 50 2.43 11.42 -11.04
C VAL A 50 3.91 11.51 -10.64
N ASP A 51 4.53 12.69 -10.78
CA ASP A 51 5.94 12.88 -10.49
C ASP A 51 6.22 12.72 -8.99
N THR A 52 5.36 13.31 -8.15
CA THR A 52 5.49 13.23 -6.70
C THR A 52 5.28 11.80 -6.20
N ILE A 53 4.25 11.09 -6.67
CA ILE A 53 4.03 9.71 -6.22
C ILE A 53 5.17 8.79 -6.69
N CYS A 54 5.65 8.92 -7.93
CA CYS A 54 6.78 8.14 -8.43
C CYS A 54 8.07 8.40 -7.64
N ALA A 55 8.35 9.67 -7.29
CA ALA A 55 9.51 10.03 -6.48
C ALA A 55 9.48 9.37 -5.08
N LEU A 56 8.29 9.20 -4.48
CA LEU A 56 8.16 8.48 -3.21
C LEU A 56 8.53 7.00 -3.36
N TYR A 57 8.09 6.32 -4.43
CA TYR A 57 8.47 4.92 -4.68
C TYR A 57 9.97 4.78 -4.95
N GLU A 58 10.56 5.70 -5.70
CA GLU A 58 12.00 5.72 -5.92
C GLU A 58 12.77 5.94 -4.61
N GLU A 59 12.31 6.86 -3.75
CA GLU A 59 12.89 7.08 -2.43
C GLU A 59 12.81 5.82 -1.55
N ALA A 60 11.64 5.18 -1.48
CA ALA A 60 11.42 3.99 -0.66
C ALA A 60 12.33 2.83 -1.10
N GLY A 61 12.48 2.64 -2.42
CA GLY A 61 13.42 1.69 -3.02
C GLY A 61 14.89 2.03 -2.71
N ARG A 62 15.29 3.30 -2.93
CA ARG A 62 16.65 3.79 -2.67
C ARG A 62 17.07 3.63 -1.21
N LEU A 63 16.14 3.90 -0.29
CA LEU A 63 16.36 3.75 1.16
C LEU A 63 16.13 2.32 1.66
N ARG A 64 15.73 1.38 0.78
CA ARG A 64 15.47 -0.03 1.08
C ARG A 64 14.50 -0.21 2.24
N LEU A 65 13.42 0.57 2.25
CA LEU A 65 12.43 0.56 3.35
C LEU A 65 11.58 -0.70 3.38
N GLY A 66 11.58 -1.50 2.31
CA GLY A 66 10.94 -2.81 2.21
C GLY A 66 9.54 -2.80 1.58
N LEU A 67 8.96 -1.62 1.32
CA LEU A 67 7.72 -1.42 0.57
C LEU A 67 7.90 -0.27 -0.42
N GLY A 68 7.31 -0.38 -1.60
CA GLY A 68 7.39 0.66 -2.63
C GLY A 68 8.60 0.49 -3.55
N THR A 69 8.64 -0.59 -4.32
CA THR A 69 9.56 -0.73 -5.46
C THR A 69 8.81 -0.44 -6.76
N GLY A 70 9.52 0.03 -7.79
CA GLY A 70 8.96 0.17 -9.14
C GLY A 70 8.54 1.58 -9.56
N GLY A 71 9.23 2.63 -9.07
CA GLY A 71 8.99 4.01 -9.54
C GLY A 71 9.01 4.18 -11.06
N PRO A 72 10.01 3.64 -11.79
CA PRO A 72 10.02 3.66 -13.26
C PRO A 72 8.86 2.91 -13.90
N TRP A 73 8.47 1.75 -13.35
CA TRP A 73 7.29 1.01 -13.82
C TRP A 73 6.02 1.83 -13.61
N LEU A 74 5.83 2.41 -12.42
CA LEU A 74 4.67 3.27 -12.15
C LEU A 74 4.61 4.45 -13.10
N ARG A 75 5.74 5.13 -13.36
CA ARG A 75 5.78 6.29 -14.27
C ARG A 75 5.27 5.95 -15.67
N ALA A 76 5.53 4.74 -16.16
CA ALA A 76 5.07 4.27 -17.47
C ALA A 76 3.57 3.88 -17.52
N HIS A 77 2.94 3.66 -16.36
CA HIS A 77 1.61 3.04 -16.27
C HIS A 77 0.56 3.87 -15.54
N LEU A 78 0.95 4.90 -14.79
CA LEU A 78 0.02 5.84 -14.18
C LEU A 78 -0.59 6.77 -15.22
N ALA A 79 -1.80 7.25 -14.96
CA ALA A 79 -2.39 8.31 -15.75
C ALA A 79 -1.51 9.58 -15.65
N PRO A 80 -1.04 10.16 -16.76
CA PRO A 80 -0.04 11.24 -16.75
C PRO A 80 -0.54 12.51 -16.05
N ASP A 81 -1.82 12.83 -16.21
CA ASP A 81 -2.49 13.95 -15.52
C ASP A 81 -3.34 13.47 -14.32
N GLY A 82 -3.06 12.25 -13.84
CA GLY A 82 -3.78 11.62 -12.74
C GLY A 82 -3.48 12.27 -11.40
N ILE A 83 -4.50 12.35 -10.55
CA ILE A 83 -4.32 12.62 -9.12
C ILE A 83 -4.33 11.29 -8.37
N HIS A 84 -3.28 11.07 -7.62
CA HIS A 84 -3.06 9.91 -6.78
C HIS A 84 -3.23 10.30 -5.32
N TYR A 85 -3.63 9.35 -4.49
CA TYR A 85 -3.88 9.62 -3.08
C TYR A 85 -3.03 8.76 -2.18
N LEU A 86 -2.56 9.34 -1.08
CA LEU A 86 -1.68 8.68 -0.13
C LEU A 86 -2.18 8.90 1.29
N VAL A 87 -2.27 7.82 2.08
CA VAL A 87 -2.64 7.88 3.50
C VAL A 87 -1.83 6.88 4.32
N PRO A 88 -1.29 7.26 5.49
CA PRO A 88 -0.72 6.33 6.46
C PRO A 88 -1.80 5.36 6.94
N ASP A 89 -1.57 4.07 6.68
CA ASP A 89 -2.50 3.00 7.03
C ASP A 89 -1.72 1.71 7.39
N PRO A 90 -0.86 1.77 8.43
CA PRO A 90 0.00 0.65 8.75
C PRO A 90 -0.77 -0.53 9.35
N ALA A 91 -0.50 -1.71 8.80
CA ALA A 91 -0.81 -2.97 9.46
C ALA A 91 0.00 -3.11 10.75
N SER A 92 -0.53 -3.85 11.74
CA SER A 92 0.07 -3.97 13.07
C SER A 92 1.53 -4.43 13.08
N TYR A 93 1.94 -5.24 12.11
CA TYR A 93 3.33 -5.73 11.99
C TYR A 93 4.28 -4.70 11.37
N TYR A 94 3.76 -3.71 10.63
CA TYR A 94 4.50 -2.55 10.13
C TYR A 94 4.36 -1.30 11.01
N TRP A 95 3.82 -1.43 12.22
CA TRP A 95 3.69 -0.30 13.12
C TRP A 95 5.07 0.30 13.48
N PRO A 96 5.24 1.64 13.47
CA PRO A 96 6.49 2.27 13.87
C PRO A 96 6.97 1.79 15.25
N GLY A 97 8.28 1.61 15.38
CA GLY A 97 8.92 1.03 16.57
C GLY A 97 9.02 -0.49 16.58
N ASN A 98 8.33 -1.22 15.69
CA ASN A 98 8.53 -2.67 15.51
C ASN A 98 9.93 -3.02 15.00
N ALA A 99 10.36 -4.26 15.21
CA ALA A 99 11.54 -4.78 14.55
C ALA A 99 11.36 -4.80 13.02
N ASN A 100 12.36 -4.31 12.28
CA ASN A 100 12.30 -4.17 10.82
C ASN A 100 12.84 -5.41 10.05
N GLY A 101 13.01 -6.55 10.72
CA GLY A 101 13.57 -7.78 10.14
C GLY A 101 15.06 -7.72 9.77
N ARG A 102 15.70 -6.55 9.90
CA ARG A 102 17.13 -6.30 9.58
C ARG A 102 17.95 -5.85 10.79
N GLY A 103 17.47 -6.14 12.00
CA GLY A 103 18.17 -5.79 13.25
C GLY A 103 18.01 -4.34 13.70
N GLY A 104 17.00 -3.62 13.20
CA GLY A 104 16.64 -2.28 13.67
C GLY A 104 15.13 -2.12 13.89
N THR A 105 14.67 -0.87 14.08
CA THR A 105 13.25 -0.55 14.24
C THR A 105 12.66 0.08 12.97
N ILE A 106 11.34 -0.08 12.78
CA ILE A 106 10.58 0.59 11.74
C ILE A 106 10.48 2.08 12.10
N ARG A 107 11.01 2.93 11.23
CA ARG A 107 11.02 4.41 11.37
C ARG A 107 10.23 5.13 10.27
N TRP A 108 9.47 4.37 9.50
CA TRP A 108 8.67 4.85 8.36
C TRP A 108 7.21 4.46 8.58
N TRP A 109 6.31 5.12 7.87
CA TRP A 109 4.89 4.79 7.85
C TRP A 109 4.59 3.96 6.62
N GLN A 110 3.91 2.82 6.83
CA GLN A 110 3.23 2.17 5.73
C GLN A 110 2.07 3.06 5.32
N CYS A 111 2.08 3.46 4.05
CA CYS A 111 1.01 4.19 3.43
C CYS A 111 0.30 3.31 2.40
N THR A 112 -1.02 3.43 2.38
CA THR A 112 -1.85 2.96 1.26
C THR A 112 -1.87 4.07 0.21
N ALA A 113 -1.51 3.72 -1.02
CA ALA A 113 -1.63 4.57 -2.18
C ALA A 113 -2.84 4.12 -3.02
N LEU A 114 -3.72 5.06 -3.35
CA LEU A 114 -4.78 4.91 -4.34
C LEU A 114 -4.31 5.55 -5.63
N LEU A 115 -4.08 4.74 -6.65
CA LEU A 115 -3.43 5.12 -7.89
C LEU A 115 -4.41 5.05 -9.05
N ARG A 116 -4.39 6.06 -9.93
CA ARG A 116 -5.09 6.03 -11.21
C ARG A 116 -4.14 5.55 -12.30
N MET A 117 -4.48 4.46 -12.94
CA MET A 117 -3.70 3.86 -14.02
C MET A 117 -4.04 4.52 -15.37
N ARG A 118 -3.23 4.28 -16.40
CA ARG A 118 -3.35 4.89 -17.75
C ARG A 118 -4.68 4.61 -18.46
N ASP A 119 -5.34 3.53 -18.08
CA ASP A 119 -6.66 3.08 -18.54
C ASP A 119 -7.81 3.62 -17.68
N ASP A 120 -7.51 4.60 -16.81
CA ASP A 120 -8.40 5.18 -15.79
C ASP A 120 -8.83 4.24 -14.66
N GLU A 121 -8.29 3.02 -14.61
CA GLU A 121 -8.57 2.10 -13.51
C GLU A 121 -7.95 2.60 -12.20
N GLN A 122 -8.67 2.44 -11.09
CA GLN A 122 -8.14 2.74 -9.76
C GLN A 122 -7.63 1.47 -9.09
N VAL A 123 -6.37 1.51 -8.68
CA VAL A 123 -5.71 0.38 -8.02
C VAL A 123 -5.10 0.82 -6.71
N ARG A 124 -4.94 -0.14 -5.80
CA ARG A 124 -4.26 0.05 -4.53
C ARG A 124 -2.79 -0.34 -4.64
N SER A 125 -1.94 0.35 -3.91
CA SER A 125 -0.56 -0.09 -3.67
C SER A 125 -0.12 0.28 -2.26
N MET A 126 1.00 -0.29 -1.81
CA MET A 126 1.55 -0.09 -0.48
C MET A 126 2.98 0.41 -0.60
N ILE A 127 3.29 1.48 0.12
CA ILE A 127 4.59 2.15 0.08
C ILE A 127 5.03 2.52 1.51
N ALA A 128 6.33 2.42 1.78
CA ALA A 128 6.92 2.95 3.00
C ALA A 128 7.36 4.40 2.77
N VAL A 129 6.91 5.32 3.62
CA VAL A 129 7.26 6.75 3.52
C VAL A 129 7.82 7.23 4.85
N LEU A 130 8.89 8.01 4.81
CA LEU A 130 9.43 8.65 6.03
C LEU A 130 8.45 9.70 6.58
N PRO A 131 8.31 9.84 7.91
CA PRO A 131 7.42 10.84 8.51
C PRO A 131 7.70 12.27 8.03
N GLU A 132 8.98 12.61 7.85
CA GLU A 132 9.41 13.94 7.40
C GLU A 132 9.00 14.18 5.94
N THR A 133 9.24 13.19 5.07
CA THR A 133 8.79 13.23 3.66
C THR A 133 7.27 13.39 3.60
N PHE A 134 6.51 12.59 4.35
CA PHE A 134 5.05 12.65 4.32
C PHE A 134 4.51 14.00 4.82
N THR A 135 5.09 14.52 5.91
CA THR A 135 4.67 15.79 6.51
C THR A 135 4.90 16.96 5.56
N ALA A 136 5.97 16.92 4.76
CA ALA A 136 6.26 17.95 3.76
C ALA A 136 5.28 17.97 2.57
N LEU A 137 4.51 16.91 2.35
CA LEU A 137 3.54 16.86 1.25
C LEU A 137 2.34 17.80 1.49
N PRO A 138 1.79 18.43 0.45
CA PRO A 138 0.65 19.31 0.58
C PRO A 138 -0.61 18.55 1.06
N SER A 139 -1.38 19.17 1.94
CA SER A 139 -2.71 18.67 2.35
C SER A 139 -3.77 19.70 1.97
N THR A 140 -4.42 19.47 0.83
CA THR A 140 -5.35 20.43 0.20
C THR A 140 -6.81 19.97 0.25
N LEU A 141 -7.07 18.73 0.68
CA LEU A 141 -8.39 18.12 0.63
C LEU A 141 -9.23 18.44 1.87
N ALA A 142 -10.50 18.75 1.66
CA ALA A 142 -11.48 18.88 2.74
C ALA A 142 -11.68 17.55 3.48
N ARG A 143 -11.93 17.60 4.79
CA ARG A 143 -12.02 16.41 5.65
C ARG A 143 -13.03 15.36 5.16
N ARG A 144 -14.18 15.80 4.64
CA ARG A 144 -15.21 14.90 4.09
C ARG A 144 -14.68 14.08 2.91
N GLU A 145 -13.90 14.71 2.04
CA GLU A 145 -13.32 14.02 0.88
C GLU A 145 -12.21 13.05 1.30
N GLN A 146 -11.40 13.43 2.30
CA GLN A 146 -10.40 12.53 2.87
C GLN A 146 -11.04 11.24 3.39
N VAL A 147 -12.12 11.33 4.17
CA VAL A 147 -12.83 10.15 4.71
C VAL A 147 -13.36 9.27 3.58
N ARG A 148 -13.98 9.87 2.55
CA ARG A 148 -14.50 9.14 1.39
C ARG A 148 -13.38 8.39 0.66
N LEU A 149 -12.27 9.05 0.36
CA LEU A 149 -11.15 8.48 -0.39
C LEU A 149 -10.40 7.41 0.40
N VAL A 150 -10.27 7.55 1.72
CA VAL A 150 -9.69 6.51 2.57
C VAL A 150 -10.53 5.24 2.52
N ASN A 151 -11.86 5.38 2.62
CA ASN A 151 -12.75 4.23 2.53
C ASN A 151 -12.68 3.59 1.13
N LEU A 152 -12.56 4.39 0.07
CA LEU A 152 -12.35 3.88 -1.28
C LEU A 152 -11.03 3.09 -1.38
N ALA A 153 -9.92 3.65 -0.91
CA ALA A 153 -8.60 3.03 -0.95
C ALA A 153 -8.55 1.68 -0.20
N ARG A 154 -9.30 1.56 0.90
CA ARG A 154 -9.39 0.30 1.67
C ARG A 154 -10.26 -0.77 1.02
N ASN A 155 -11.30 -0.36 0.29
CA ASN A 155 -12.26 -1.28 -0.34
C ASN A 155 -11.83 -1.73 -1.74
N ILE A 156 -10.85 -1.08 -2.36
CA ILE A 156 -10.28 -1.55 -3.61
C ILE A 156 -9.41 -2.78 -3.34
N ASN A 157 -9.85 -3.92 -3.89
CA ASN A 157 -9.12 -5.19 -3.82
C ASN A 157 -8.05 -5.30 -4.90
N ARG A 158 -8.20 -4.56 -6.00
CA ARG A 158 -7.27 -4.60 -7.12
C ARG A 158 -6.00 -3.83 -6.78
N ASP A 159 -4.85 -4.46 -6.94
CA ASP A 159 -3.56 -3.85 -6.71
C ASP A 159 -2.74 -3.69 -8.00
N THR A 160 -1.62 -2.97 -7.89
CA THR A 160 -0.69 -2.75 -9.00
C THR A 160 -0.12 -4.05 -9.58
N THR A 161 -0.02 -5.12 -8.78
CA THR A 161 0.50 -6.42 -9.23
C THR A 161 -0.52 -7.11 -10.14
N LEU A 162 -1.79 -7.17 -9.72
CA LEU A 162 -2.87 -7.72 -10.51
C LEU A 162 -3.09 -6.91 -11.78
N TRP A 163 -3.10 -5.58 -11.67
CA TRP A 163 -3.22 -4.71 -12.83
C TRP A 163 -2.07 -4.92 -13.83
N GLY A 164 -0.83 -4.99 -13.34
CA GLY A 164 0.34 -5.20 -14.20
C GLY A 164 0.31 -6.54 -14.92
N ARG A 165 -0.13 -7.61 -14.25
CA ARG A 165 -0.30 -8.94 -14.86
C ARG A 165 -1.32 -8.92 -15.99
N ASP A 166 -2.46 -8.25 -15.79
CA ASP A 166 -3.52 -8.20 -16.81
C ASP A 166 -3.10 -7.38 -18.04
N HIS A 167 -2.15 -6.46 -17.89
CA HIS A 167 -1.67 -5.56 -18.94
C HIS A 167 -0.27 -5.89 -19.47
N GLU A 168 0.32 -7.02 -19.03
CA GLU A 168 1.68 -7.43 -19.38
C GLU A 168 1.87 -7.57 -20.90
N ILE A 169 0.86 -8.12 -21.59
CA ILE A 169 0.87 -8.33 -23.04
C ILE A 169 0.80 -7.01 -23.82
N GLU A 170 0.22 -5.96 -23.22
CA GLU A 170 0.01 -4.64 -23.84
C GLU A 170 1.11 -3.63 -23.49
N CYS A 171 2.15 -4.05 -22.75
CA CYS A 171 3.26 -3.20 -22.34
C CYS A 171 4.58 -3.68 -22.94
N GLY A 172 4.76 -3.41 -24.24
CA GLY A 172 6.08 -3.39 -24.87
C GLY A 172 6.75 -2.01 -24.78
N PRO A 173 8.07 -1.91 -24.99
CA PRO A 173 8.80 -0.63 -25.03
C PRO A 173 8.16 0.37 -26.00
N ASP A 174 7.61 -0.11 -27.10
CA ASP A 174 6.96 0.70 -28.13
C ASP A 174 5.57 1.21 -27.72
N GLN A 175 4.96 0.64 -26.67
CA GLN A 175 3.57 0.90 -26.31
C GLN A 175 3.40 1.57 -24.94
N CYS A 176 4.17 1.15 -23.94
CA CYS A 176 4.18 1.79 -22.61
C CYS A 176 5.49 2.54 -22.32
N GLY A 177 6.53 2.42 -23.16
CA GLY A 177 7.85 3.02 -22.89
C GLY A 177 8.64 2.36 -21.76
N TYR A 178 8.07 1.36 -21.08
CA TYR A 178 8.75 0.63 -20.01
C TYR A 178 9.69 -0.41 -20.61
N ILE A 179 10.97 -0.32 -20.24
CA ILE A 179 11.96 -1.36 -20.50
C ILE A 179 12.18 -2.06 -19.16
N PRO A 180 11.78 -3.34 -19.01
CA PRO A 180 12.06 -4.07 -17.78
C PRO A 180 13.56 -4.09 -17.54
N GLU A 181 13.97 -3.80 -16.30
CA GLU A 181 15.35 -4.06 -15.92
C GLU A 181 15.65 -5.55 -16.15
N PRO A 182 16.82 -5.90 -16.71
CA PRO A 182 17.17 -7.29 -16.91
C PRO A 182 17.10 -7.97 -15.55
N HIS A 183 16.16 -8.92 -15.41
CA HIS A 183 16.16 -9.83 -14.28
C HIS A 183 17.54 -10.48 -14.29
N TYR A 184 18.37 -10.19 -13.29
CA TYR A 184 19.52 -11.03 -12.98
C TYR A 184 18.92 -12.38 -12.62
N THR A 185 18.79 -13.27 -13.61
CA THR A 185 18.57 -14.67 -13.33
C THR A 185 19.80 -15.13 -12.58
N ASP A 186 19.58 -15.72 -11.41
CA ASP A 186 20.56 -16.41 -10.58
C ASP A 186 21.04 -17.72 -11.26
N GLU A 187 21.22 -17.68 -12.59
CA GLU A 187 21.74 -18.78 -13.42
C GLU A 187 23.18 -18.51 -13.88
N GLY A 188 23.78 -17.39 -13.46
CA GLY A 188 25.17 -17.02 -13.74
C GLY A 188 26.24 -17.72 -12.88
N LEU A 189 25.86 -18.58 -11.95
CA LEU A 189 26.78 -19.45 -11.19
C LEU A 189 26.92 -20.85 -11.82
N ARG A 190 27.02 -20.92 -13.16
CA ARG A 190 27.64 -22.09 -13.80
C ARG A 190 29.14 -21.84 -13.94
N ASN A 191 29.91 -22.61 -13.15
CA ASN A 191 31.36 -22.75 -13.25
C ASN A 191 31.85 -22.79 -14.72
N PRO A 192 32.82 -21.95 -15.13
CA PRO A 192 33.53 -22.10 -16.39
C PRO A 192 34.71 -23.11 -16.31
N GLU A 193 34.66 -24.10 -15.42
CA GLU A 193 35.71 -25.13 -15.30
C GLU A 193 35.14 -26.54 -15.49
N ALA A 194 34.83 -26.89 -16.75
CA ALA A 194 34.85 -28.27 -17.24
C ALA A 194 34.82 -28.29 -18.77
N SER A 195 35.85 -27.72 -19.41
CA SER A 195 36.20 -28.03 -20.80
C SER A 195 37.70 -27.88 -21.01
N SER A 196 38.41 -28.98 -20.77
CA SER A 196 39.75 -29.33 -21.27
C SER A 196 40.13 -30.57 -20.47
N THR A 197 40.15 -31.78 -21.01
CA THR A 197 41.17 -32.29 -21.94
C THR A 197 40.54 -33.38 -22.83
N ALA A 198 40.55 -33.19 -24.15
CA ALA A 198 41.60 -33.66 -25.06
C ALA A 198 41.21 -35.01 -25.70
N GLU A 199 40.60 -34.87 -26.87
CA GLU A 199 40.72 -35.79 -28.00
C GLU A 199 42.20 -35.92 -28.37
N THR A 200 42.70 -37.16 -28.45
CA THR A 200 43.80 -37.50 -29.36
C THR A 200 43.55 -38.89 -29.92
N ALA A 201 43.68 -38.98 -31.24
CA ALA A 201 43.43 -40.13 -32.10
C ALA A 201 44.63 -41.10 -32.19
N ASP A 202 44.45 -42.10 -33.04
CA ASP A 202 45.35 -43.19 -33.49
C ASP A 202 45.52 -44.35 -32.49
N GLU A 203 45.33 -45.64 -32.83
CA GLU A 203 45.43 -46.36 -34.12
C GLU A 203 44.52 -47.61 -34.10
#